data_AF-A0A523HKQ8-F1
#
_entry.id   AF-A0A523HKQ8-F1
#
_cell.length_a   1.000
_cell.length_b   1.000
_cell.length_c   1.000
_cell.angle_alpha   90.00
_cell.angle_beta   90.00
_cell.angle_gamma   90.00
#
_symmetry.space_group_name_H-M   'P 1'
#
loop_
_entity.id
_entity.type
_entity.pdbx_description
1 polymer ?
#
loop_
_entity_poly.entity_id
_entity_poly.type
_entity_poly.pdbx_seq_one_letter_code
_entity_poly.pdbx_strand_id
1 'polypeptide(L)'
;MDKILSARVDESVIQRIGSLARQLNTTKKKIIEGAITLYAEKIEKETKKGILEQTFGAWQRDESTTETVEKVRTILRDSMERYQK
;
A
#
# COMPACT_ATOMS: atom_id res chain seq x y z
N MET A 1 -7.03 20.73 3.33
CA MET A 1 -8.49 20.94 3.40
C MET A 1 -8.99 20.07 4.53
N ASP A 2 -9.57 20.65 5.58
CA ASP A 2 -9.98 19.88 6.76
C ASP A 2 -11.31 19.14 6.51
N LYS A 3 -11.41 17.91 7.02
CA LYS A 3 -12.60 17.06 6.92
C LYS A 3 -13.09 16.72 8.32
N ILE A 4 -14.41 16.58 8.48
CA ILE A 4 -15.02 16.14 9.73
C ILE A 4 -14.94 14.61 9.80
N LEU A 5 -14.39 14.09 10.90
CA LEU A 5 -14.33 12.68 11.21
C LEU A 5 -15.15 12.43 12.48
N SER A 6 -16.11 11.50 12.41
CA SER A 6 -16.87 11.03 13.57
C SER A 6 -16.65 9.53 13.75
N ALA A 7 -16.36 9.11 14.98
CA ALA A 7 -16.16 7.71 15.33
C ALA A 7 -16.64 7.46 16.76
N ARG A 8 -17.16 6.25 17.03
CA ARG A 8 -17.42 5.79 18.40
C ARG A 8 -16.10 5.35 19.01
N VAL A 9 -15.78 5.89 20.17
CA VAL A 9 -14.52 5.66 20.88
C VAL A 9 -14.84 5.46 22.35
N ASP A 10 -14.12 4.57 23.02
CA ASP A 10 -14.29 4.34 24.45
C ASP A 10 -13.91 5.58 25.27
N GLU A 11 -14.63 5.77 26.38
CA GLU A 11 -14.44 6.92 27.27
C GLU A 11 -13.00 7.01 27.81
N SER A 12 -12.40 5.87 28.15
CA SER A 12 -11.01 5.80 28.62
C SER A 12 -10.01 6.37 27.60
N VAL A 13 -10.27 6.15 26.31
CA VAL A 13 -9.42 6.62 25.21
C VAL A 13 -9.57 8.13 25.05
N ILE A 14 -10.79 8.66 25.12
CA ILE A 14 -11.05 10.12 25.07
C ILE A 14 -10.33 10.84 26.23
N GLN A 15 -10.41 10.30 27.44
CA GLN A 15 -9.72 10.84 28.61
C GLN A 15 -8.20 10.83 28.42
N ARG A 16 -7.65 9.72 27.91
CA ARG A 16 -6.22 9.59 27.65
C ARG A 16 -5.72 10.59 26.61
N ILE A 17 -6.47 10.80 25.52
CA ILE A 17 -6.18 11.84 24.52
C ILE A 17 -6.21 13.23 25.16
N GLY A 18 -7.19 13.50 26.02
CA GLY A 18 -7.29 14.77 26.74
C GLY A 18 -6.10 15.03 27.67
N SER A 19 -5.67 14.02 28.43
CA SER A 19 -4.50 14.13 29.30
C SER A 19 -3.21 14.35 28.51
N LEU A 20 -3.02 13.62 27.41
CA LEU A 20 -1.88 13.81 26.51
C LEU A 20 -1.85 15.21 25.88
N ALA A 21 -3.02 15.73 25.47
CA ALA A 21 -3.15 17.08 24.90
C ALA A 21 -2.65 18.15 25.87
N ARG A 22 -3.02 18.02 27.14
CA ARG A 22 -2.57 18.92 28.21
C ARG A 22 -1.08 18.79 28.47
N GLN A 23 -0.56 17.57 28.60
CA GLN A 23 0.85 17.33 28.90
C GLN A 23 1.78 17.84 27.79
N LEU A 24 1.40 17.66 26.54
CA LEU A 24 2.18 18.08 25.39
C LEU A 24 1.90 19.52 24.95
N ASN A 25 0.97 20.21 25.63
CA ASN A 25 0.48 21.54 25.26
C ASN A 25 0.06 21.63 23.77
N THR A 26 -0.68 20.63 23.30
CA THR A 26 -1.15 20.51 21.90
C THR A 26 -2.66 20.25 21.84
N THR A 27 -3.23 20.34 20.65
CA THR A 27 -4.65 20.03 20.44
C THR A 27 -4.87 18.53 20.30
N LYS A 28 -6.07 18.06 20.66
CA LYS A 28 -6.49 16.67 20.46
C LYS A 28 -6.36 16.25 18.98
N LYS A 29 -6.65 17.16 18.04
CA LYS A 29 -6.46 16.98 16.59
C LYS A 29 -5.01 16.59 16.28
N LYS A 30 -4.04 17.38 16.75
CA LYS A 30 -2.61 17.15 16.47
C LYS A 30 -2.11 15.82 17.04
N ILE A 31 -2.64 15.39 18.18
CA ILE A 31 -2.31 14.07 18.74
C ILE A 31 -2.86 12.94 17.87
N ILE A 32 -4.12 13.04 17.43
CA ILE A 32 -4.73 12.02 16.58
C ILE A 32 -4.01 11.93 15.24
N GLU A 33 -3.74 13.07 14.60
CA GLU A 33 -3.00 13.13 13.34
C GLU A 33 -1.59 12.56 13.49
N GLY A 34 -0.85 12.96 14.53
CA GLY A 34 0.49 12.44 14.80
C GLY A 34 0.50 10.94 15.08
N ALA A 35 -0.49 10.43 15.83
CA ALA A 35 -0.63 8.99 16.09
C ALA A 35 -0.90 8.21 14.81
N ILE A 36 -1.75 8.73 13.91
CA ILE A 36 -2.02 8.12 12.60
C ILE A 36 -0.75 8.10 11.75
N THR A 37 -0.01 9.21 11.69
CA THR A 37 1.26 9.28 10.94
C THR A 37 2.27 8.28 11.48
N LEU A 38 2.48 8.21 12.80
CA LEU A 38 3.40 7.25 13.41
C LEU A 38 2.98 5.80 13.15
N TYR A 39 1.68 5.52 13.16
CA TYR A 39 1.18 4.18 12.86
C TYR A 39 1.36 3.82 11.38
N ALA A 40 1.12 4.76 10.47
CA ALA A 40 1.37 4.59 9.04
C ALA A 40 2.85 4.34 8.76
N GLU A 41 3.75 5.15 9.32
CA GLU A 41 5.20 4.97 9.18
C GLU A 41 5.66 3.61 9.74
N LYS A 42 5.07 3.18 10.87
CA LYS A 42 5.37 1.86 11.44
C LYS A 42 4.94 0.74 10.50
N ILE A 43 3.71 0.82 9.95
CA ILE A 43 3.22 -0.13 8.97
C ILE A 43 4.10 -0.11 7.72
N GLU A 44 4.48 1.05 7.18
CA GLU A 44 5.34 1.12 5.99
C GLU A 44 6.72 0.50 6.25
N LYS A 45 7.29 0.69 7.43
CA LYS A 45 8.56 0.06 7.83
C LYS A 45 8.45 -1.45 7.99
N GLU A 46 7.35 -1.93 8.58
CA GLU A 46 7.08 -3.37 8.75
C GLU A 46 6.64 -4.04 7.44
N THR A 47 5.94 -3.31 6.58
CA THR A 47 5.44 -3.71 5.25
C THR A 47 6.44 -3.35 4.16
N LYS A 48 7.74 -3.38 4.45
CA LYS A 48 8.81 -3.42 3.45
C LYS A 48 8.79 -4.69 2.56
N LYS A 49 7.64 -5.38 2.46
CA LYS A 49 7.24 -6.11 1.25
C LYS A 49 6.53 -5.11 0.34
N GLY A 50 7.27 -4.62 -0.66
CA GLY A 50 6.97 -3.36 -1.34
C GLY A 50 5.52 -3.25 -1.79
N ILE A 51 4.98 -2.03 -1.76
CA ILE A 51 3.69 -1.69 -2.43
C ILE A 51 3.65 -2.24 -3.86
N LEU A 52 4.82 -2.28 -4.51
CA LEU A 52 5.06 -2.96 -5.78
C LEU A 52 4.74 -4.46 -5.73
N GLU A 53 5.16 -5.22 -4.73
CA GLU A 53 4.81 -6.64 -4.58
C GLU A 53 3.30 -6.86 -4.36
N GLN A 54 2.62 -5.93 -3.65
CA GLN A 54 1.16 -5.98 -3.47
C GLN A 54 0.37 -5.61 -4.72
N THR A 55 0.92 -4.74 -5.58
CA THR A 55 0.24 -4.25 -6.80
C THR A 55 0.63 -5.03 -8.06
N PHE A 56 1.83 -5.61 -8.10
CA PHE A 56 2.31 -6.51 -9.16
C PHE A 56 1.80 -7.94 -9.02
N GLY A 57 0.77 -8.22 -8.20
CA GLY A 57 0.08 -9.51 -8.22
C GLY A 57 -0.40 -9.91 -9.62
N ALA A 58 -0.70 -8.93 -10.49
CA ALA A 58 -1.02 -9.15 -11.90
C ALA A 58 0.20 -9.40 -12.82
N TRP A 59 1.42 -9.15 -12.35
CA TRP A 59 2.69 -9.31 -13.09
C TRP A 59 3.58 -10.43 -12.51
N GLN A 60 3.18 -11.11 -11.44
CA GLN A 60 3.80 -12.39 -11.07
C GLN A 60 3.38 -13.45 -12.09
N ARG A 61 4.11 -13.52 -13.21
CA ARG A 61 3.98 -14.62 -14.15
C ARG A 61 4.67 -15.84 -13.56
N ASP A 62 4.01 -16.99 -13.67
CA ASP A 62 4.63 -18.29 -13.38
C ASP A 62 5.79 -18.58 -14.34
N GLU A 63 5.73 -18.02 -15.56
CA GLU A 63 6.78 -18.13 -16.57
C GLU A 63 7.92 -17.12 -16.32
N SER A 64 9.15 -17.62 -16.45
CA SER A 64 10.34 -16.77 -16.38
C SER A 64 10.40 -15.79 -17.57
N THR A 65 11.19 -14.73 -17.44
CA THR A 65 11.39 -13.76 -18.53
C THR A 65 11.92 -14.43 -19.80
N THR A 66 12.77 -15.45 -19.66
CA THR A 66 13.31 -16.23 -20.77
C THR A 66 12.25 -17.07 -21.45
N GLU A 67 11.40 -17.76 -20.68
CA GLU A 67 10.29 -18.56 -21.22
C GLU A 67 9.28 -17.69 -21.98
N THR A 68 9.01 -16.49 -21.46
CA THR A 68 8.12 -15.53 -22.13
C THR A 68 8.68 -15.12 -23.50
N VAL A 69 9.98 -14.82 -23.58
CA VAL A 69 10.64 -14.40 -24.83
C VAL A 69 10.65 -15.53 -25.85
N GLU A 70 10.92 -16.76 -25.42
CA GLU A 70 10.89 -17.94 -26.30
C GLU A 70 9.50 -18.18 -26.86
N LYS A 71 8.47 -18.15 -26.01
CA LYS A 71 7.07 -18.33 -26.40
C LYS A 71 6.61 -17.28 -27.42
N VAL A 72 6.95 -16.01 -27.19
CA VAL A 72 6.62 -14.92 -28.13
C VAL A 72 7.33 -15.11 -29.47
N ARG A 73 8.60 -15.53 -29.48
CA ARG A 73 9.36 -15.79 -30.71
C ARG A 73 8.76 -16.94 -31.52
N THR A 74 8.33 -18.01 -30.86
CA THR A 74 7.67 -19.15 -31.52
C THR A 74 6.35 -18.73 -32.13
N ILE A 75 5.48 -18.04 -31.37
CA ILE A 75 4.20 -17.54 -31.88
C ILE A 75 4.39 -16.61 -33.08
N LEU A 76 5.39 -15.72 -33.01
CA LEU A 76 5.70 -14.79 -34.10
C LEU A 76 6.16 -15.56 -35.35
N ARG A 77 7.06 -16.53 -35.20
CA ARG A 77 7.52 -17.38 -36.30
C ARG A 77 6.35 -18.11 -36.97
N ASP A 78 5.51 -18.76 -36.17
CA ASP A 78 4.34 -19.49 -36.65
C ASP A 78 3.34 -18.56 -37.35
N SER A 79 3.23 -17.29 -36.91
CA SER A 79 2.41 -16.30 -37.60
C SER A 79 2.98 -15.92 -38.96
N MET A 80 4.30 -15.74 -39.07
CA MET A 80 4.97 -15.36 -40.32
C MET A 80 4.92 -16.50 -41.35
N GLU A 81 5.16 -17.74 -40.91
CA GLU A 81 5.10 -18.93 -41.77
C GLU A 81 3.67 -19.18 -42.31
N ARG A 82 2.63 -18.82 -41.53
CA ARG A 82 1.23 -18.92 -41.97
C ARG A 82 0.89 -18.00 -43.14
N TYR A 83 1.54 -16.84 -43.27
CA TYR A 83 1.31 -15.88 -44.35
C TYR A 83 2.32 -16.02 -45.50
N GLN A 84 3.17 -17.05 -45.47
CA GLN A 84 4.21 -17.29 -46.49
C GLN A 84 3.78 -18.22 -47.63
N LYS A 85 2.47 -18.48 -47.78
CA LYS A 85 1.88 -19.24 -48.89
C LYS A 85 1.20 -18.32 -49.90
#